data_AF-A0A955AA38-F1
#
_entry.id   AF-A0A955AA38-F1
#
_cell.length_a   1.000
_cell.length_b   1.000
_cell.length_c   1.000
_cell.angle_alpha   90.00
_cell.angle_beta   90.00
_cell.angle_gamma   90.00
#
_symmetry.space_group_name_H-M   'P 1'
#
loop_
_entity.id
_entity.type
_entity.pdbx_description
1 polymer ?
#
loop_
_entity_poly.entity_id
_entity_poly.type
_entity_poly.pdbx_seq_one_letter_code
_entity_poly.pdbx_strand_id
1 'polypeptide(L)' 'MNHPPYWIALQFFFICVLSLETEIHGADRISRMPNVVILLADDLGYGELGCQGNPEIPTPHVDALAAKG' A
#
# COMPACT_ATOMS: atom_id res chain seq x y z
N MET A 1 -52.91 -15.22 26.85
CA MET A 1 -51.50 -14.92 27.19
C MET A 1 -50.68 -15.32 25.97
N ASN A 2 -50.44 -14.36 25.09
CA ASN A 2 -49.77 -14.60 23.81
C ASN A 2 -48.29 -14.33 24.01
N HIS A 3 -47.50 -15.38 24.26
CA HIS A 3 -46.04 -15.24 24.26
C HIS A 3 -45.60 -14.93 22.82
N PRO A 4 -44.80 -13.87 22.60
CA PRO A 4 -44.30 -13.56 21.28
C PRO A 4 -43.46 -14.75 20.77
N PRO A 5 -43.57 -15.07 19.48
CA PRO A 5 -42.93 -16.26 18.94
C PRO A 5 -41.40 -16.17 18.99
N TYR A 6 -40.75 -17.11 19.67
CA TYR A 6 -39.29 -17.20 19.85
C TYR A 6 -38.50 -17.24 18.53
N TRP A 7 -39.16 -17.59 17.41
CA TRP A 7 -38.57 -17.57 16.07
C TRP A 7 -38.28 -16.14 15.57
N ILE A 8 -39.04 -15.14 16.02
CA ILE A 8 -38.75 -13.74 15.72
C ILE A 8 -37.46 -13.30 16.43
N ALA A 9 -37.28 -13.70 17.69
CA ALA A 9 -36.07 -13.40 18.46
C ALA A 9 -34.83 -14.09 17.87
N LEU A 10 -34.98 -15.34 17.38
CA LEU A 10 -33.91 -16.07 16.71
C LEU A 10 -33.50 -15.41 15.39
N GLN A 11 -34.46 -14.90 14.61
CA GLN A 11 -34.20 -14.18 13.37
C GLN A 11 -33.44 -12.87 13.63
N PHE A 12 -33.81 -12.10 14.66
CA PHE A 12 -33.07 -10.90 15.05
C PHE A 12 -31.66 -11.22 15.56
N PHE A 13 -31.48 -12.30 16.31
CA PHE A 13 -30.16 -12.76 16.75
C PHE A 13 -29.26 -13.11 15.57
N PHE A 14 -29.78 -13.83 14.56
CA PHE A 14 -29.02 -14.22 13.38
C PHE A 14 -28.63 -13.01 12.52
N ILE A 15 -29.53 -12.02 12.37
CA ILE A 15 -29.24 -10.74 11.69
C ILE A 15 -28.16 -9.94 12.44
N CYS A 16 -28.20 -9.92 13.78
CA CYS A 16 -27.17 -9.27 14.60
C CYS A 16 -25.81 -9.93 14.44
N VAL A 17 -25.73 -11.27 14.40
CA VAL A 17 -24.48 -12.01 14.22
C VAL A 17 -23.89 -11.77 12.82
N LEU A 18 -24.73 -11.78 11.78
CA LEU A 18 -24.32 -11.45 10.39
C LEU A 18 -23.83 -10.00 10.23
N SER A 19 -24.35 -9.06 11.04
CA SER A 19 -23.96 -7.66 10.99
C SER A 19 -22.66 -7.37 11.76
N LEU A 20 -22.20 -8.33 12.59
CA LEU A 20 -20.99 -8.18 13.41
C LEU A 20 -19.69 -8.36 12.61
N GLU A 21 -19.77 -8.91 11.40
CA GLU A 21 -18.60 -9.11 10.51
C GLU A 21 -18.34 -7.93 9.57
N THR A 22 -19.27 -6.97 9.49
CA THR A 22 -19.06 -5.73 8.74
C THR A 22 -18.44 -4.65 9.62
N GLU A 23 -17.24 -4.91 10.15
CA GLU A 23 -16.35 -3.80 10.45
C GLU A 23 -15.94 -3.18 9.11
N ILE A 24 -16.64 -2.10 8.76
CA ILE A 24 -16.18 -1.14 7.78
C ILE A 24 -14.83 -0.65 8.28
N HIS A 25 -13.76 -1.23 7.74
CA HIS A 25 -12.44 -0.61 7.67
C HIS A 25 -12.63 0.67 6.84
N GLY A 26 -13.14 1.70 7.52
CA GLY A 26 -13.35 3.03 7.01
C GLY A 26 -12.02 3.50 6.49
N ALA A 27 -11.98 3.63 5.18
CA ALA A 27 -10.78 3.84 4.41
C ALA A 27 -10.00 5.07 4.91
N ASP A 28 -8.96 4.84 5.70
CA ASP A 28 -7.77 5.70 5.65
C ASP A 28 -7.01 5.34 4.37
N ARG A 29 -7.65 5.61 3.21
CA ARG A 29 -7.03 5.53 1.89
C ARG A 29 -6.72 6.91 1.36
N ILE A 30 -6.27 7.80 2.24
CA ILE A 30 -5.11 8.61 1.87
C ILE A 30 -3.89 7.89 2.43
N SER A 31 -3.70 6.63 2.00
CA SER A 31 -2.36 6.06 1.93
C SER A 31 -1.50 7.14 1.31
N ARG A 32 -0.56 7.69 2.09
CA ARG A 32 0.23 8.88 1.73
C ARG A 32 0.67 8.70 0.29
N MET A 33 0.05 9.45 -0.62
CA MET A 33 0.31 9.26 -2.04
C MET A 33 1.80 9.46 -2.24
N PRO A 34 2.54 8.45 -2.72
CA PRO A 34 3.97 8.59 -2.88
C PRO A 34 4.22 9.70 -3.89
N ASN A 35 5.14 10.60 -3.57
CA ASN A 35 5.63 11.56 -4.56
C ASN A 35 6.53 10.80 -5.53
N VAL A 36 6.26 10.93 -6.82
CA VAL A 36 7.09 10.35 -7.87
C VAL A 36 7.98 11.44 -8.45
N VAL A 37 9.29 11.24 -8.40
CA VAL A 37 10.27 12.13 -9.02
C VAL A 37 10.96 11.35 -10.14
N ILE A 38 10.85 11.83 -11.37
CA ILE A 38 11.53 11.24 -12.53
C ILE A 38 12.77 12.08 -12.81
N LEU A 39 13.93 11.45 -12.70
CA LEU A 39 15.21 12.03 -13.13
C LEU A 39 15.52 11.44 -14.51
N LEU A 40 15.48 12.29 -15.54
CA LEU A 40 15.84 11.93 -16.90
C LEU A 40 17.22 12.49 -17.21
N ALA A 41 18.13 11.60 -17.61
CA ALA A 41 19.43 11.96 -18.16
C ALA A 41 19.39 11.69 -19.67
N ASP A 42 19.82 12.68 -20.46
CA ASP A 42 19.99 12.53 -21.90
C ASP A 42 21.28 11.77 -22.20
N ASP A 43 21.25 10.88 -23.19
CA ASP A 43 22.40 10.10 -23.68
C ASP A 43 23.24 9.35 -22.61
N LEU A 44 22.64 8.98 -21.47
CA LEU A 44 23.34 8.16 -20.46
C LEU A 44 23.59 6.75 -21.00
N GLY A 45 24.86 6.42 -21.22
CA GLY A 45 25.32 5.15 -21.75
C GLY A 45 25.26 3.99 -20.74
N TYR A 46 25.37 2.76 -21.24
CA TYR A 46 25.45 1.58 -20.39
C TYR A 46 26.84 1.47 -19.75
N GLY A 47 26.88 1.27 -18.43
CA GLY A 47 28.14 1.11 -17.68
C GLY A 47 28.81 2.44 -17.34
N GLU A 48 28.10 3.57 -17.42
CA GLU A 48 28.64 4.89 -17.07
C GLU A 48 28.53 5.22 -15.58
N LEU A 49 27.67 4.51 -14.84
CA LEU A 49 27.47 4.74 -13.40
C LEU A 49 28.44 3.91 -12.56
N GLY A 50 28.84 4.45 -11.41
CA GLY A 50 29.65 3.76 -10.40
C GLY A 50 28.98 2.48 -9.91
N CYS A 51 27.66 2.49 -9.68
CA CYS A 51 26.88 1.30 -9.31
C CYS A 51 26.82 0.22 -10.40
N GLN A 52 27.19 0.55 -11.65
CA GLN A 52 27.36 -0.40 -12.75
C GLN A 52 28.81 -0.92 -12.85
N GLY A 53 29.72 -0.45 -12.01
CA GLY A 53 31.12 -0.84 -11.96
C GLY A 53 32.08 0.11 -12.67
N ASN A 54 31.66 1.32 -13.04
CA ASN A 54 32.55 2.33 -13.62
C ASN A 54 33.49 2.92 -12.56
N PRO A 55 34.83 2.76 -12.67
CA PRO A 55 35.76 3.30 -11.69
C PRO A 55 36.23 4.73 -11.99
N GLU A 56 35.92 5.27 -13.18
CA GLU A 56 36.47 6.54 -13.67
C GLU A 56 35.53 7.72 -13.40
N ILE A 57 34.22 7.51 -13.56
CA ILE A 57 33.21 8.57 -13.42
C ILE A 57 32.54 8.46 -12.04
N PRO A 58 32.82 9.38 -11.09
CA PRO A 58 32.21 9.32 -9.77
C PRO A 58 30.74 9.75 -9.83
N THR A 59 29.81 8.87 -9.47
CA THR A 59 28.37 9.13 -9.42
C THR A 59 27.77 8.97 -8.01
N PRO A 60 28.35 9.60 -6.96
CA PRO A 60 28.10 9.25 -5.56
C PRO A 60 26.63 9.39 -5.14
N HIS A 61 25.88 10.32 -5.74
CA HIS A 61 24.45 10.50 -5.44
C HIS A 61 23.58 9.43 -6.10
N VAL A 62 23.87 9.05 -7.35
CA VAL A 62 23.16 7.98 -8.06
C VAL A 62 23.48 6.63 -7.43
N ASP A 63 24.75 6.42 -7.06
CA ASP A 63 25.20 5.19 -6.38
C ASP A 63 24.51 5.04 -5.01
N ALA A 64 24.39 6.14 -4.26
CA ALA A 64 23.67 6.14 -2.99
C ALA A 64 22.16 5.90 -3.15
N LEU A 65 21.54 6.35 -4.25
CA LEU A 65 20.15 6.04 -4.57
C LEU A 65 20.00 4.55 -4.89
N ALA A 66 20.84 4.01 -5.77
CA ALA A 66 20.84 2.59 -6.14
C ALA A 66 21.05 1.66 -4.93
N ALA A 67 21.90 2.06 -3.97
CA ALA A 67 22.15 1.29 -2.75
C ALA A 67 20.95 1.30 -1.76
N LYS A 68 20.03 2.27 -1.87
CA LYS A 68 18.89 2.42 -0.96
C LYS A 68 17.59 1.82 -1.48
N GLY A 69 17.53 1.48 -2.77
CA GLY A 69 16.35 0.94 -3.45
C GLY A 69 15.44 2.02 -4.02
#